data_AF-A0A816H4J5-F1
#
_entry.id   AF-A0A816H4J5-F1
#
_cell.length_a   1.000
_cell.length_b   1.000
_cell.length_c   1.000
_cell.angle_alpha   90.00
_cell.angle_beta   90.00
_cell.angle_gamma   90.00
#
_symmetry.space_group_name_H-M   'P 1'
#
loop_
_entity.id
_entity.type
_entity.pdbx_description
1 polymer ?
#
loop_
_entity_poly.entity_id
_entity_poly.type
_entity_poly.pdbx_seq_one_letter_code
_entity_poly.pdbx_strand_id
1 'polypeptide(L)'
;MVLSHSETKLSSYLRNAFFIHLEKIHSIWTSSLVLWNYDTNINKENERAQTRQTLLELPFNRKVIPIAKKFNAHLKDSKFDRLALKAVNHNDNDSKEISDLLSKLEDIYSTTKVCELNNSKKCYALDPYLIRFM
;
A
#
# COMPACT_ATOMS: atom_id res chain seq x y z
N MET A 1 -30.91 1.91 -18.49
CA MET A 1 -29.54 2.13 -19.05
C MET A 1 -28.92 0.76 -19.29
N VAL A 2 -28.84 0.32 -20.55
CA VAL A 2 -28.34 -1.01 -20.92
C VAL A 2 -26.81 -0.96 -20.94
N LEU A 3 -26.15 -1.90 -20.26
CA LEU A 3 -24.69 -1.99 -20.28
C LEU A 3 -24.23 -2.59 -21.60
N SER A 4 -23.12 -2.08 -22.12
CA SER A 4 -22.46 -2.67 -23.28
C SER A 4 -21.96 -4.09 -22.99
N HIS A 5 -21.69 -4.87 -24.03
CA HIS A 5 -21.17 -6.23 -23.91
C HIS A 5 -19.83 -6.28 -23.12
N SER A 6 -18.98 -5.28 -23.32
CA SER A 6 -17.71 -5.11 -22.58
C SER A 6 -17.93 -4.81 -21.10
N GLU A 7 -18.89 -3.94 -20.77
CA GLU A 7 -19.24 -3.61 -19.37
C GLU A 7 -19.85 -4.81 -18.63
N THR A 8 -20.62 -5.65 -19.32
CA THR A 8 -21.21 -6.86 -18.73
C THR A 8 -20.11 -7.88 -18.40
N LYS A 9 -19.15 -8.07 -19.32
CA LYS A 9 -18.00 -8.96 -19.11
C LYS A 9 -17.09 -8.47 -17.98
N LEU A 10 -16.85 -7.16 -17.90
CA LEU A 10 -16.12 -6.56 -16.79
C LEU A 10 -16.85 -6.74 -15.47
N SER A 11 -18.15 -6.47 -15.43
CA SER A 11 -18.94 -6.60 -14.20
C SER A 11 -18.95 -8.04 -13.67
N SER A 12 -18.98 -9.03 -14.57
CA SER A 12 -18.84 -10.44 -14.21
C SER A 12 -17.43 -10.75 -13.70
N TYR A 13 -16.37 -10.28 -14.39
CA TYR A 13 -14.99 -10.47 -13.95
C TYR A 13 -14.72 -9.86 -12.57
N LEU A 14 -15.19 -8.64 -12.33
CA LEU A 14 -15.03 -7.95 -11.05
C LEU A 14 -15.68 -8.74 -9.91
N ARG A 15 -16.93 -9.19 -10.08
CA ARG A 15 -17.67 -9.92 -9.05
C ARG A 15 -17.16 -11.34 -8.82
N ASN A 16 -16.89 -12.08 -9.90
CA ASN A 16 -16.70 -13.53 -9.82
C ASN A 16 -15.23 -13.95 -9.71
N ALA A 17 -14.29 -13.07 -10.06
CA ALA A 17 -12.87 -13.40 -10.03
C ALA A 17 -12.08 -12.41 -9.19
N PHE A 18 -12.23 -11.10 -9.45
CA PHE A 18 -11.40 -10.08 -8.83
C PHE A 18 -11.69 -9.91 -7.34
N PHE A 19 -12.94 -9.62 -6.95
CA PHE A 19 -13.27 -9.39 -5.53
C PHE A 19 -13.06 -10.66 -4.68
N ILE A 20 -13.39 -11.83 -5.21
CA ILE A 20 -13.17 -13.11 -4.50
C ILE A 20 -11.68 -13.39 -4.28
N HIS A 21 -10.82 -13.12 -5.28
CA HIS A 21 -9.38 -13.29 -5.09
C HIS A 21 -8.78 -12.19 -4.21
N LEU A 22 -9.26 -10.96 -4.33
CA LEU A 22 -8.89 -9.88 -3.42
C LEU A 22 -9.21 -10.29 -1.98
N GLU A 23 -10.42 -10.74 -1.67
CA GLU A 23 -10.80 -11.19 -0.32
C GLU A 23 -9.94 -12.34 0.21
N LYS A 24 -9.38 -13.19 -0.66
CA LYS A 24 -8.48 -14.28 -0.26
C LYS A 24 -7.05 -13.83 0.02
N ILE A 25 -6.52 -12.90 -0.79
CA ILE A 25 -5.13 -12.41 -0.67
C ILE A 25 -5.06 -11.26 0.33
N HIS A 26 -5.96 -10.31 0.14
CA HIS A 26 -6.44 -9.36 1.12
C HIS A 26 -7.61 -10.01 1.86
N SER A 27 -7.34 -10.91 2.80
CA SER A 27 -8.14 -10.80 4.02
C SER A 27 -7.94 -9.35 4.46
N ILE A 28 -8.91 -8.48 4.21
CA ILE A 28 -8.78 -7.02 4.40
C ILE A 28 -8.27 -6.74 5.82
N TRP A 29 -8.69 -7.59 6.76
CA TRP A 29 -8.20 -7.60 8.13
C TRP A 29 -6.70 -7.91 8.24
N THR A 30 -6.16 -8.90 7.53
CA THR A 30 -4.78 -9.34 7.70
C THR A 30 -3.77 -8.33 7.17
N SER A 31 -3.94 -7.80 5.95
CA SER A 31 -2.99 -6.84 5.39
C SER A 31 -3.02 -5.50 6.13
N SER A 32 -4.22 -4.96 6.38
CA SER A 32 -4.37 -3.73 7.15
C SER A 32 -3.91 -3.88 8.61
N LEU A 33 -4.10 -5.04 9.23
CA LEU A 33 -3.58 -5.29 10.59
C LEU A 33 -2.06 -5.38 10.62
N VAL A 34 -1.43 -6.00 9.61
CA VAL A 34 0.03 -6.05 9.50
C VAL A 34 0.61 -4.64 9.36
N LEU A 35 0.01 -3.80 8.51
CA LEU A 35 0.39 -2.39 8.39
C LEU A 35 0.19 -1.63 9.70
N TRP A 36 -1.00 -1.74 10.31
CA TRP A 36 -1.30 -1.10 11.58
C TRP A 36 -0.33 -1.49 12.70
N ASN A 37 0.03 -2.77 12.78
CA ASN A 37 0.97 -3.26 13.78
C ASN A 37 2.37 -2.65 13.60
N TYR A 38 2.81 -2.44 12.36
CA TYR A 38 4.06 -1.74 12.08
C TYR A 38 3.98 -0.27 12.47
N ASP A 39 2.95 0.45 12.01
CA ASP A 39 2.77 1.88 12.24
C ASP A 39 2.63 2.23 13.74
N THR A 40 1.97 1.36 14.50
CA THR A 40 1.76 1.56 15.95
C THR A 40 2.90 1.02 16.81
N ASN A 41 3.75 0.13 16.27
CA ASN A 41 4.86 -0.49 16.99
C ASN A 41 5.99 -0.83 16.02
N ILE A 42 6.84 0.16 15.76
CA ILE A 42 7.98 0.03 14.84
C ILE A 42 9.05 -0.85 15.48
N ASN A 43 9.21 -2.07 14.95
CA ASN A 43 10.25 -3.02 15.31
C ASN A 43 10.57 -3.97 14.14
N LYS A 44 11.67 -4.72 14.24
CA LYS A 44 12.15 -5.63 13.18
C LYS A 44 11.20 -6.78 12.85
N GLU A 45 10.38 -7.22 13.79
CA GLU A 45 9.42 -8.30 13.54
C GLU A 45 8.26 -7.80 12.69
N ASN A 46 7.70 -6.65 13.05
CA ASN A 46 6.61 -6.00 12.32
C ASN A 46 7.06 -5.54 10.93
N GLU A 47 8.28 -5.00 10.81
CA GLU A 47 8.91 -4.66 9.52
C GLU A 47 8.95 -5.89 8.59
N ARG A 48 9.43 -7.03 9.09
CA ARG A 48 9.47 -8.28 8.31
C ARG A 48 8.09 -8.79 7.96
N ALA A 49 7.11 -8.65 8.85
CA ALA A 49 5.74 -9.05 8.59
C ALA A 49 5.13 -8.22 7.46
N GLN A 50 5.33 -6.89 7.49
CA GLN A 50 4.91 -5.96 6.44
C GLN A 50 5.55 -6.32 5.10
N THR A 51 6.88 -6.49 5.04
CA THR A 51 7.58 -6.86 3.80
C THR A 51 7.09 -8.20 3.24
N ARG A 52 6.86 -9.20 4.11
CA ARG A 52 6.30 -10.50 3.67
C ARG A 52 4.91 -10.35 3.09
N GLN A 53 4.04 -9.57 3.72
CA GLN A 53 2.69 -9.32 3.23
C GLN A 53 2.73 -8.64 1.85
N THR A 54 3.57 -7.60 1.68
CA THR A 54 3.78 -6.95 0.38
C THR A 54 4.20 -7.96 -0.70
N LEU A 55 5.17 -8.83 -0.40
CA LEU A 55 5.64 -9.85 -1.33
C LEU A 55 4.56 -10.89 -1.69
N LEU A 56 3.63 -11.22 -0.78
CA LEU A 56 2.51 -12.11 -1.05
C LEU A 56 1.48 -11.49 -2.01
N GLU A 57 1.33 -10.16 -1.98
CA GLU A 57 0.37 -9.44 -2.82
C GLU A 57 0.90 -9.19 -4.24
N LEU A 58 2.22 -9.11 -4.44
CA LEU A 58 2.85 -8.81 -5.72
C LEU A 58 2.42 -9.73 -6.87
N PRO A 59 2.41 -11.08 -6.75
CA PRO A 59 2.03 -11.96 -7.84
C PRO A 59 0.59 -11.75 -8.31
N PHE A 60 -0.31 -11.42 -7.38
CA PHE A 60 -1.70 -11.11 -7.69
C PHE A 60 -1.81 -9.77 -8.40
N ASN A 61 -1.18 -8.74 -7.85
CA ASN A 61 -1.14 -7.41 -8.46
C ASN A 61 -0.60 -7.50 -9.90
N ARG A 62 0.50 -8.22 -10.15
CA ARG A 62 1.03 -8.45 -11.50
C ARG A 62 0.04 -9.07 -12.47
N LYS A 63 -0.81 -9.98 -12.01
CA LYS A 63 -1.81 -10.65 -12.84
C LYS A 63 -2.99 -9.73 -13.14
N VAL A 64 -3.44 -8.97 -12.15
CA VAL A 64 -4.66 -8.18 -12.28
C VAL A 64 -4.44 -6.80 -12.90
N ILE A 65 -3.33 -6.13 -12.59
CA ILE A 65 -3.05 -4.77 -13.08
C ILE A 65 -3.12 -4.68 -14.62
N PRO A 66 -2.53 -5.60 -15.41
CA PRO A 66 -2.64 -5.56 -16.87
C PRO A 66 -4.08 -5.76 -17.36
N ILE A 67 -4.83 -6.62 -16.68
CA ILE A 67 -6.25 -6.89 -17.00
C ILE A 67 -7.06 -5.62 -16.74
N ALA A 68 -6.90 -5.00 -15.57
CA ALA A 68 -7.54 -3.75 -15.22
C ALA A 68 -7.18 -2.60 -16.19
N LYS A 69 -5.91 -2.46 -16.57
CA LYS A 69 -5.46 -1.45 -17.55
C LYS A 69 -6.12 -1.61 -18.92
N LYS A 70 -6.26 -2.85 -19.41
CA LYS A 70 -6.97 -3.13 -20.67
C LYS A 70 -8.43 -2.68 -20.58
N PHE A 71 -9.10 -2.98 -19.46
CA PHE A 71 -10.48 -2.55 -19.26
C PHE A 71 -10.60 -1.02 -19.14
N ASN A 72 -9.71 -0.33 -18.43
CA ASN A 72 -9.74 1.13 -18.32
C ASN A 72 -9.69 1.84 -19.67
N ALA A 73 -8.88 1.33 -20.61
CA ALA A 73 -8.82 1.89 -21.97
C ALA A 73 -10.16 1.80 -22.72
N HIS A 74 -11.00 0.81 -22.40
CA HIS A 74 -12.32 0.59 -22.99
C HIS A 74 -13.48 1.25 -22.22
N LEU A 75 -13.20 1.91 -21.08
CA LEU A 75 -14.21 2.46 -20.17
C LEU A 75 -14.19 3.98 -20.08
N LYS A 76 -13.46 4.67 -20.96
CA LYS A 76 -13.60 6.13 -21.09
C LYS A 76 -15.09 6.45 -21.30
N ASP A 77 -15.65 7.27 -20.41
CA ASP A 77 -17.08 7.63 -20.33
C ASP A 77 -18.06 6.57 -19.77
N SER A 78 -17.57 5.48 -19.18
CA SER A 78 -18.40 4.50 -18.45
C SER A 78 -18.62 4.91 -16.99
N LYS A 79 -19.71 4.45 -16.37
CA LYS A 79 -19.92 4.53 -14.91
C LYS A 79 -18.81 3.84 -14.08
N PHE A 80 -17.97 3.05 -14.74
CA PHE A 80 -16.82 2.36 -14.16
C PHE A 80 -15.48 3.08 -14.38
N ASP A 81 -15.45 4.27 -14.99
CA ASP A 81 -14.20 5.03 -15.26
C ASP A 81 -13.39 5.32 -13.98
N ARG A 82 -14.08 5.47 -12.82
CA ARG A 82 -13.44 5.64 -11.51
C ARG A 82 -12.80 4.39 -10.91
N LEU A 83 -13.10 3.20 -11.45
CA LEU A 83 -12.43 1.96 -11.03
C LEU A 83 -11.03 1.81 -11.67
N ALA A 84 -10.58 2.82 -12.41
CA ALA A 84 -9.29 2.81 -13.05
C ALA A 84 -8.14 2.71 -12.05
N LEU A 85 -7.68 1.48 -11.82
CA LEU A 85 -6.52 1.18 -10.99
C LEU A 85 -5.27 1.87 -11.57
N LYS A 86 -4.84 2.96 -10.95
CA LYS A 86 -3.47 3.48 -11.07
C LYS A 86 -2.55 2.50 -10.35
N ALA A 87 -2.08 1.52 -11.09
CA ALA A 87 -1.25 0.49 -10.50
C ALA A 87 0.12 0.43 -11.18
N VAL A 88 1.14 0.50 -10.33
CA VAL A 88 2.56 0.50 -10.69
C VAL A 88 3.04 -0.94 -10.65
N ASN A 89 3.66 -1.41 -11.73
CA ASN A 89 4.26 -2.74 -11.79
C ASN A 89 5.75 -2.62 -11.49
N HIS A 90 6.16 -3.04 -10.30
CA HIS A 90 7.56 -3.23 -9.94
C HIS A 90 7.92 -4.72 -10.02
N ASN A 91 9.19 -5.03 -10.33
CA ASN A 91 9.72 -6.38 -10.19
C ASN A 91 9.87 -6.74 -8.69
N ASP A 92 10.10 -8.01 -8.33
CA ASP A 92 10.07 -8.44 -6.91
C ASP A 92 11.24 -7.85 -6.11
N ASN A 93 12.40 -7.71 -6.75
CA ASN A 93 13.59 -7.14 -6.13
C ASN A 93 13.41 -5.64 -5.88
N ASP A 94 12.93 -4.90 -6.89
CA ASP A 94 12.60 -3.47 -6.76
C ASP A 94 11.57 -3.25 -5.65
N SER A 95 10.56 -4.12 -5.57
CA SER A 95 9.49 -3.98 -4.56
C SER A 95 10.01 -4.19 -3.15
N LYS A 96 10.95 -5.13 -2.96
CA LYS A 96 11.60 -5.36 -1.67
C LYS A 96 12.52 -4.19 -1.30
N GLU A 97 13.37 -3.73 -2.22
CA GLU A 97 14.24 -2.56 -1.97
C GLU A 97 13.45 -1.30 -1.65
N ILE A 98 12.37 -1.04 -2.39
CA ILE A 98 11.48 0.09 -2.12
C ILE A 98 10.83 -0.06 -0.74
N SER A 99 10.34 -1.26 -0.39
CA SER A 99 9.74 -1.49 0.93
C SER A 99 10.76 -1.25 2.05
N ASP A 100 11.96 -1.82 1.93
CA ASP A 100 13.03 -1.65 2.92
C ASP A 100 13.48 -0.18 3.03
N LEU A 101 13.48 0.56 1.91
CA LEU A 101 13.79 2.00 1.91
C LEU A 101 12.70 2.82 2.59
N LEU A 102 11.43 2.55 2.30
CA LEU A 102 10.30 3.24 2.89
C LEU A 102 10.24 3.03 4.41
N SER A 103 10.40 1.78 4.86
CA SER A 103 10.46 1.44 6.29
C SER A 103 11.59 2.18 7.01
N LYS A 104 12.78 2.31 6.39
CA LYS A 104 13.89 3.11 6.95
C LYS A 104 13.55 4.59 7.04
N LEU A 105 12.90 5.16 6.03
CA LEU A 105 12.51 6.56 6.04
C LEU A 105 11.44 6.83 7.11
N GLU A 106 10.45 5.95 7.26
CA GLU A 106 9.43 6.03 8.32
C GLU A 106 10.04 5.91 9.72
N ASP A 107 10.95 4.95 9.93
CA ASP A 107 11.65 4.78 11.20
C ASP A 107 12.45 6.04 11.56
N ILE A 108 13.24 6.59 10.63
CA ILE A 108 14.00 7.82 10.86
C ILE A 108 13.06 8.98 11.18
N TYR A 109 11.99 9.18 10.39
CA TYR A 109 11.09 10.31 10.59
C TYR A 109 10.34 10.24 11.93
N SER A 110 9.91 9.04 12.33
CA SER A 110 9.07 8.84 13.52
C SER A 110 9.85 8.74 14.83
N THR A 111 11.11 8.28 14.80
CA THR A 111 11.87 8.00 16.02
C THR A 111 13.01 8.97 16.31
N THR A 112 13.43 9.78 15.32
CA THR A 112 14.57 10.69 15.48
C THR A 112 14.30 11.75 16.55
N LYS A 113 15.34 12.04 17.35
CA LYS A 113 15.33 13.09 18.37
C LYS A 113 16.46 14.08 18.11
N VAL A 114 16.18 15.36 18.34
CA VAL A 114 17.16 16.45 18.26
C VAL A 114 17.48 16.93 19.67
N CYS A 115 18.76 17.03 20.01
CA CYS A 115 19.22 17.42 21.34
C CYS A 115 19.61 18.90 21.41
N GLU A 116 19.48 19.51 22.59
CA GLU A 116 19.91 20.89 22.82
C GLU A 116 21.43 21.04 22.69
N LEU A 117 21.88 22.14 22.07
CA LEU A 117 23.30 22.49 21.95
C LEU A 117 24.00 22.55 23.32
N ASN A 118 23.32 23.10 24.33
CA ASN A 118 23.88 23.31 25.66
C ASN A 118 23.64 22.13 26.62
N ASN A 119 22.84 21.14 26.22
CA ASN A 119 22.53 19.98 27.04
C ASN A 119 22.20 18.74 26.18
N SER A 120 23.22 17.94 25.90
CA SER A 120 23.08 16.71 25.11
C SER A 120 22.18 15.64 25.73
N LYS A 121 21.78 15.77 27.01
CA LYS A 121 20.83 14.86 27.65
C LYS A 121 19.36 15.25 27.41
N LYS A 122 19.10 16.47 26.94
CA LYS A 122 17.75 16.93 26.60
C LYS A 122 17.54 16.80 25.10
N CYS A 123 16.81 15.77 24.70
CA CYS A 123 16.48 15.49 23.30
C CYS A 123 14.97 15.44 23.10
N TYR A 124 14.51 16.09 22.04
CA TYR A 124 13.09 16.25 21.71
C TYR A 124 12.78 15.51 20.41
N ALA A 125 11.67 14.79 20.41
CA ALA A 125 11.11 14.19 19.20
C ALA A 125 10.43 15.27 18.33
N LEU A 126 10.26 14.97 17.05
CA LEU A 126 9.59 15.87 16.11
C LEU A 126 8.14 16.19 16.56
N ASP A 127 7.32 15.16 16.75
CA ASP A 127 5.97 15.23 17.32
C ASP A 127 5.98 14.68 18.77
N PRO A 128 5.34 15.35 19.75
CA PRO A 128 4.64 16.63 19.67
C PRO A 128 5.53 17.84 19.95
N TYR A 129 6.81 17.65 20.25
CA TYR A 129 7.63 18.71 20.84
C TYR A 129 8.08 19.74 19.82
N LEU A 130 8.92 19.35 18.84
CA LEU A 130 9.53 20.32 17.92
C LEU A 130 8.48 21.01 17.04
N ILE A 131 7.42 20.30 16.63
CA ILE A 131 6.29 20.88 15.87
C ILE A 131 5.61 22.03 16.63
N ARG A 132 5.59 22.03 17.97
CA ARG A 132 4.97 23.12 18.75
C ARG A 132 5.82 24.39 18.80
N PHE A 133 7.09 24.31 18.43
CA PHE A 133 8.03 25.44 18.46
C PHE A 133 8.31 26.05 17.09
N MET A 134 7.82 25.43 16.01
CA MET A 134 7.89 25.91 14.63
C MET A 134 6.64 26.71 14.28
#